data_AF-A0A1S7LHI3-F1
#
_entry.id   AF-A0A1S7LHI3-F1
#
_cell.length_a   1.000
_cell.length_b   1.000
_cell.length_c   1.000
_cell.angle_alpha   90.00
_cell.angle_beta   90.00
_cell.angle_gamma   90.00
#
_symmetry.space_group_name_H-M   'P 1'
#
loop_
_entity.id
_entity.type
_entity.pdbx_description
1 polymer ?
#
loop_
_entity_poly.entity_id
_entity_poly.type
_entity_poly.pdbx_seq_one_letter_code
_entity_poly.pdbx_strand_id
1 'polypeptide(L)'
;MPTTLLTLRTLRRIYALFFVGLFVLLLWLSDFKNLQGYASDLLLSLSPLTALTTTLTSGVLYGGLVISLVIVVGTLIFGRFFCSWVCPMGILNQFFGWLLAKYKGEAAIGRNRYQTSFRLKYYILLVLLIGSAIGVLQVGLMDPIALTTRSMVTTILPAWERMTGLGPYANAPIFHGALLIAGIFVGLLLVTRWLPRFWCRVLCPLGAMLGLLASWSPFRIHRDLDKCTDCNKCQWSCQGACDPQGELRITECHVCMNCVESCPEGALHYGLPRSRSSSHVALDLTKRRVLEIAVAGTVLLPVFKGTAASRTLENKKVIRPPGSLAEVDFLARCIKCEACMRVCPTNVLQPALLESGFEGLWTPLLDNRIGYCEHHCVLCGQVCPTASIRPISVAEKVGGEGFAKPIKLGTAFFDHGRCLPWAMQTPCIVCEEVCPTSPKAIWYEKRIVHDRKGKPLELKHPFVEPDLCIGCGICENRCPVVDHAAIRVTSVGESRSETNKMLLKR
;
A
#
# COMPACT_ATOMS: atom_id res chain seq x y z
N MET A 1 36.87 -27.89 -19.35
CA MET A 1 35.99 -26.71 -19.13
C MET A 1 34.69 -27.20 -18.51
N PRO A 2 34.50 -27.16 -17.19
CA PRO A 2 33.24 -27.63 -16.61
C PRO A 2 32.17 -26.55 -16.84
N THR A 3 31.17 -26.89 -17.65
CA THR A 3 29.91 -26.16 -17.80
C THR A 3 29.12 -26.26 -16.50
N THR A 4 29.44 -25.44 -15.51
CA THR A 4 28.65 -25.32 -14.28
C THR A 4 27.42 -24.46 -14.58
N LEU A 5 26.33 -25.11 -14.99
CA LEU A 5 25.00 -24.48 -15.15
C LEU A 5 24.53 -23.74 -13.87
N LEU A 6 25.08 -24.09 -12.71
CA LEU A 6 24.83 -23.44 -11.41
C LEU A 6 25.91 -22.41 -11.04
N THR A 7 25.91 -21.25 -11.70
CA THR A 7 26.61 -20.08 -11.15
C THR A 7 25.73 -19.32 -10.15
N LEU A 8 26.33 -18.56 -9.23
CA LEU A 8 25.60 -17.77 -8.22
C LEU A 8 24.61 -16.78 -8.86
N ARG A 9 24.96 -16.19 -10.01
CA ARG A 9 24.07 -15.36 -10.83
C ARG A 9 22.87 -16.12 -11.35
N THR A 10 23.07 -17.34 -11.87
CA THR A 10 21.96 -18.17 -12.38
C THR A 10 21.02 -18.54 -11.24
N LEU A 11 21.56 -18.98 -10.10
CA LEU A 11 20.76 -19.27 -8.91
C LEU A 11 19.93 -18.06 -8.49
N ARG A 12 20.54 -16.87 -8.40
CA ARG A 12 19.80 -15.66 -8.05
C ARG A 12 18.73 -15.29 -9.08
N ARG A 13 18.98 -15.49 -10.38
CA ARG A 13 17.96 -15.24 -11.42
C ARG A 13 16.77 -16.17 -11.24
N ILE A 14 17.00 -17.45 -10.93
CA ILE A 14 15.95 -18.43 -10.62
C ILE A 14 15.13 -17.95 -9.40
N TYR A 15 15.80 -17.57 -8.31
CA TYR A 15 15.11 -17.03 -7.13
C TYR A 15 14.32 -15.75 -7.43
N ALA A 16 14.90 -14.83 -8.21
CA ALA A 16 14.24 -13.60 -8.58
C ALA A 16 12.97 -13.85 -9.42
N LEU A 17 13.03 -14.77 -10.38
CA LEU A 17 11.86 -15.19 -11.17
C LEU A 17 10.81 -15.88 -10.29
N PHE A 18 11.24 -16.75 -9.38
CA PHE A 18 10.35 -17.42 -8.43
C PHE A 18 9.60 -16.42 -7.55
N PHE A 19 10.29 -15.48 -6.90
CA PHE A 19 9.64 -14.53 -5.99
C PHE A 19 8.80 -13.46 -6.71
N VAL A 20 9.19 -13.04 -7.92
CA VAL A 20 8.33 -12.18 -8.75
C VAL A 20 7.09 -12.96 -9.22
N GLY A 21 7.26 -14.21 -9.64
CA GLY A 21 6.16 -15.10 -9.98
C GLY A 21 5.21 -15.32 -8.81
N LEU A 22 5.75 -15.56 -7.60
CA LEU A 22 4.99 -15.67 -6.37
C LEU A 22 4.24 -14.36 -6.04
N PHE A 23 4.88 -13.21 -6.21
CA PHE A 23 4.22 -11.91 -5.99
C PHE A 23 3.05 -11.70 -6.95
N VAL A 24 3.25 -11.97 -8.25
CA VAL A 24 2.18 -11.87 -9.25
C VAL A 24 1.07 -12.90 -8.97
N LEU A 25 1.42 -14.13 -8.58
CA LEU A 25 0.47 -15.16 -8.20
C LEU A 25 -0.38 -14.72 -6.99
N LEU A 26 0.25 -14.20 -5.94
CA LEU A 26 -0.46 -13.72 -4.74
C LEU A 26 -1.39 -12.53 -5.08
N LEU A 27 -0.99 -11.63 -5.98
CA LEU A 27 -1.85 -10.56 -6.48
C LEU A 27 -3.01 -11.05 -7.36
N TRP A 28 -2.82 -12.18 -8.04
CA TRP A 28 -3.87 -12.81 -8.82
C TRP A 28 -4.84 -13.60 -7.93
N LEU A 29 -4.34 -14.21 -6.85
CA LEU A 29 -5.14 -14.87 -5.82
C LEU A 29 -5.88 -13.88 -4.90
N SER A 30 -5.40 -12.65 -4.76
CA SER A 30 -6.09 -11.58 -4.00
C SER A 30 -7.33 -11.02 -4.71
N ASP A 31 -7.66 -11.57 -5.88
CA ASP A 31 -8.87 -11.27 -6.62
C ASP A 31 -10.12 -11.86 -5.97
N PHE A 32 -11.26 -11.19 -6.15
CA PHE A 32 -12.53 -11.61 -5.55
C PHE A 32 -13.02 -12.99 -6.03
N LYS A 33 -12.65 -13.43 -7.25
CA LYS A 33 -13.01 -14.76 -7.76
C LYS A 33 -12.13 -15.89 -7.19
N ASN A 34 -10.89 -15.56 -6.82
CA ASN A 34 -9.87 -16.53 -6.46
C ASN A 34 -9.61 -16.61 -4.95
N LEU A 35 -10.21 -15.71 -4.17
CA LEU A 35 -10.03 -15.65 -2.73
C LEU A 35 -10.71 -16.83 -2.04
N GLN A 36 -10.01 -17.95 -1.91
CA GLN A 36 -10.47 -19.19 -1.25
C GLN A 36 -9.83 -19.38 0.14
N GLY A 37 -9.58 -18.28 0.87
CA GLY A 37 -8.87 -18.32 2.16
C GLY A 37 -7.35 -18.43 2.04
N TYR A 38 -6.79 -18.22 0.84
CA TYR A 38 -5.35 -18.13 0.65
C TYR A 38 -4.76 -16.90 1.36
N ALA A 39 -3.55 -17.04 1.91
CA ALA A 39 -2.78 -15.96 2.54
C ALA A 39 -2.21 -14.98 1.50
N SER A 40 -3.10 -14.29 0.79
CA SER A 40 -2.76 -13.36 -0.29
C SER A 40 -2.00 -12.11 0.19
N ASP A 41 -2.04 -11.82 1.50
CA ASP A 41 -1.33 -10.75 2.17
C ASP A 41 0.10 -11.13 2.60
N LEU A 42 0.53 -12.38 2.39
CA LEU A 42 1.80 -12.94 2.89
C LEU A 42 3.00 -12.02 2.66
N LEU A 43 3.17 -11.48 1.45
CA LEU A 43 4.30 -10.60 1.14
C LEU A 43 4.21 -9.25 1.86
N LEU A 44 3.01 -8.71 2.09
CA LEU A 44 2.81 -7.48 2.85
C LEU A 44 3.12 -7.70 4.33
N SER A 45 2.69 -8.85 4.87
CA SER A 45 2.91 -9.27 6.25
C SER A 45 4.39 -9.58 6.56
N LEU A 46 5.21 -9.84 5.53
CA LEU A 46 6.67 -10.01 5.66
C LEU A 46 7.45 -8.71 5.85
N SER A 47 6.85 -7.51 5.79
CA SER A 47 7.59 -6.24 5.97
C SER A 47 7.83 -5.93 7.46
N PRO A 48 9.08 -6.06 7.97
CA PRO A 48 9.36 -5.73 9.37
C PRO A 48 9.25 -4.22 9.66
N LEU A 49 9.41 -3.38 8.64
CA LEU A 49 9.23 -1.93 8.81
C LEU A 49 7.76 -1.61 9.09
N THR A 50 6.87 -2.26 8.34
CA THR A 50 5.43 -2.16 8.58
C THR A 50 5.10 -2.65 9.99
N ALA A 51 5.58 -3.84 10.37
CA ALA A 51 5.35 -4.39 11.70
C ALA A 51 5.79 -3.45 12.83
N LEU A 52 6.99 -2.88 12.73
CA LEU A 52 7.52 -1.95 13.73
C LEU A 52 6.69 -0.65 13.79
N THR A 53 6.44 -0.02 12.65
CA THR A 53 5.75 1.28 12.59
C THR A 53 4.29 1.18 13.02
N THR A 54 3.56 0.13 12.63
CA THR A 54 2.18 -0.09 13.08
C THR A 54 2.10 -0.40 14.56
N THR A 55 3.10 -1.10 15.12
CA THR A 55 3.16 -1.36 16.56
C THR A 55 3.45 -0.07 17.34
N LEU A 56 4.34 0.79 16.81
CA LEU A 56 4.64 2.09 17.42
C LEU A 56 3.44 3.03 17.43
N THR A 57 2.62 3.03 16.38
CA THR A 57 1.43 3.89 16.28
C THR A 57 0.25 3.36 17.08
N SER A 58 0.00 2.04 17.05
CA SER A 58 -1.22 1.45 17.62
C SER A 58 -1.01 0.80 19.00
N GLY A 59 0.24 0.62 19.43
CA GLY A 59 0.59 -0.07 20.67
C GLY A 59 0.39 -1.59 20.63
N VAL A 60 -0.07 -2.17 19.52
CA VAL A 60 -0.39 -3.59 19.41
C VAL A 60 0.27 -4.20 18.16
N LEU A 61 0.93 -5.35 18.33
CA LEU A 61 1.47 -6.13 17.22
C LEU A 61 0.38 -7.08 16.70
N TYR A 62 -0.03 -6.91 15.44
CA TYR A 62 -1.01 -7.80 14.82
C TYR A 62 -0.37 -9.16 14.45
N GLY A 63 -1.12 -10.25 14.66
CA GLY A 63 -0.60 -11.61 14.52
C GLY A 63 0.03 -11.92 13.15
N GLY A 64 -0.57 -11.42 12.06
CA GLY A 64 -0.02 -11.62 10.71
C GLY A 64 1.39 -11.02 10.53
N LEU A 65 1.71 -9.93 11.21
CA LEU A 65 2.99 -9.23 11.11
C LEU A 65 4.12 -9.93 11.88
N VAL A 66 3.81 -10.92 12.72
CA VAL A 66 4.83 -11.71 13.44
C VAL A 66 5.73 -12.45 12.45
N ILE A 67 5.22 -12.83 11.27
CA ILE A 67 6.01 -13.50 10.24
C ILE A 67 7.18 -12.65 9.72
N SER A 68 7.11 -11.32 9.87
CA SER A 68 8.21 -10.43 9.52
C SER A 68 9.49 -10.69 10.35
N LEU A 69 9.38 -11.35 11.51
CA LEU A 69 10.52 -11.80 12.31
C LEU A 69 11.45 -12.73 11.54
N VAL A 70 10.94 -13.51 10.58
CA VAL A 70 11.77 -14.35 9.70
C VAL A 70 12.76 -13.47 8.92
N ILE A 71 12.33 -12.31 8.45
CA ILE A 71 13.20 -11.36 7.75
C ILE A 71 14.17 -10.68 8.71
N VAL A 72 13.74 -10.35 9.94
CA VAL A 72 14.61 -9.75 10.97
C VAL A 72 15.72 -10.73 11.36
N VAL A 73 15.37 -11.94 11.77
CA VAL A 73 16.31 -13.00 12.18
C VAL A 73 17.22 -13.37 11.01
N GLY A 74 16.66 -13.58 9.82
CA GLY A 74 17.45 -13.85 8.63
C GLY A 74 18.42 -12.71 8.31
N THR A 75 18.05 -11.44 8.55
CA THR A 75 18.93 -10.29 8.33
C THR A 75 20.04 -10.19 9.38
N LEU A 76 19.75 -10.55 10.63
CA LEU A 76 20.73 -10.63 11.72
C LEU A 76 21.72 -11.77 11.53
N ILE A 77 21.40 -12.78 10.72
CA ILE A 77 22.30 -13.92 10.46
C ILE A 77 23.02 -13.73 9.13
N PHE A 78 22.29 -13.48 8.04
CA PHE A 78 22.81 -13.50 6.67
C PHE A 78 23.10 -12.11 6.10
N GLY A 79 22.81 -11.04 6.84
CA GLY A 79 22.87 -9.67 6.36
C GLY A 79 21.66 -9.30 5.51
N ARG A 80 21.73 -8.22 4.74
CA ARG A 80 20.58 -7.65 4.01
C ARG A 80 20.20 -8.44 2.74
N PHE A 81 19.87 -9.72 2.88
CA PHE A 81 19.53 -10.62 1.77
C PHE A 81 18.18 -10.26 1.11
N PHE A 82 17.18 -9.83 1.89
CA PHE A 82 15.82 -9.58 1.41
C PHE A 82 15.77 -8.66 0.17
N CYS A 83 16.57 -7.59 0.14
CA CYS A 83 16.57 -6.61 -0.95
C CYS A 83 17.07 -7.14 -2.30
N SER A 84 17.83 -8.23 -2.33
CA SER A 84 18.36 -8.80 -3.57
C SER A 84 17.72 -10.15 -3.96
N TRP A 85 17.14 -10.86 -3.01
CA TRP A 85 16.65 -12.23 -3.20
C TRP A 85 15.14 -12.35 -3.18
N VAL A 86 14.42 -11.50 -2.43
CA VAL A 86 12.97 -11.67 -2.18
C VAL A 86 12.15 -10.45 -2.62
N CYS A 87 12.63 -9.23 -2.33
CA CYS A 87 11.84 -8.01 -2.52
C CYS A 87 11.49 -7.74 -4.00
N PRO A 88 10.20 -7.64 -4.38
CA PRO A 88 9.78 -7.37 -5.76
C PRO A 88 10.36 -6.06 -6.30
N MET A 89 10.31 -4.99 -5.50
CA MET A 89 10.86 -3.68 -5.88
C MET A 89 12.38 -3.73 -6.13
N GLY A 90 13.11 -4.53 -5.35
CA GLY A 90 14.56 -4.69 -5.51
C GLY A 90 14.93 -5.46 -6.78
N ILE A 91 14.13 -6.48 -7.12
CA ILE A 91 14.26 -7.26 -8.36
C ILE A 91 13.93 -6.39 -9.57
N LEU A 92 12.83 -5.63 -9.52
CA LEU A 92 12.46 -4.68 -10.58
C LEU A 92 13.56 -3.65 -10.81
N ASN A 93 14.09 -3.03 -9.75
CA ASN A 93 15.19 -2.07 -9.86
C ASN A 93 16.45 -2.67 -10.49
N GLN A 94 16.73 -3.95 -10.22
CA GLN A 94 17.85 -4.64 -10.86
C GLN A 94 17.58 -4.95 -12.33
N PHE A 95 16.37 -5.40 -12.66
CA PHE A 95 15.94 -5.69 -14.03
C PHE A 95 16.00 -4.43 -14.89
N PHE A 96 15.39 -3.33 -14.44
CA PHE A 96 15.43 -2.05 -15.14
C PHE A 96 16.84 -1.46 -15.19
N GLY A 97 17.63 -1.61 -14.13
CA GLY A 97 19.04 -1.18 -14.15
C GLY A 97 19.89 -1.93 -15.19
N TRP A 98 19.58 -3.20 -15.46
CA TRP A 98 20.21 -3.97 -16.54
C TRP A 98 19.68 -3.56 -17.92
N LEU A 99 18.35 -3.47 -18.07
CA LEU A 99 17.67 -3.12 -19.32
C LEU A 99 18.05 -1.71 -19.81
N LEU A 100 18.19 -0.76 -18.88
CA LEU A 100 18.47 0.63 -19.14
C LEU A 100 19.96 0.98 -19.02
N ALA A 101 20.85 0.01 -18.85
CA ALA A 101 22.27 0.26 -18.63
C ALA A 101 22.92 1.04 -19.80
N LYS A 102 23.49 2.23 -19.53
CA LYS A 102 24.23 3.03 -20.53
C LYS A 102 25.73 3.01 -20.36
N TYR A 103 26.18 3.04 -19.12
CA TYR A 103 27.58 3.26 -18.81
C TYR A 103 28.28 1.90 -18.71
N LYS A 104 29.46 1.80 -19.32
CA LYS A 104 30.35 0.63 -19.29
C LYS A 104 31.74 1.06 -18.82
N GLY A 105 32.57 0.11 -18.40
CA GLY A 105 33.96 0.37 -18.00
C GLY A 105 34.09 1.27 -16.77
N GLU A 106 35.08 2.16 -16.79
CA GLU A 106 35.42 3.05 -15.66
C GLU A 106 34.29 4.01 -15.27
N ALA A 107 33.53 4.52 -16.23
CA ALA A 107 32.38 5.37 -15.96
C ALA A 107 31.31 4.65 -15.11
N ALA A 108 31.12 3.35 -15.34
CA ALA A 108 30.21 2.54 -14.53
C ALA A 108 30.76 2.29 -13.12
N ILE A 109 32.08 2.11 -12.97
CA ILE A 109 32.74 1.99 -11.67
C ILE A 109 32.59 3.28 -10.87
N GLY A 110 32.86 4.43 -11.48
CA GLY A 110 32.72 5.74 -10.82
C GLY A 110 31.30 6.00 -10.29
N ARG A 111 30.26 5.58 -11.04
CA ARG A 111 28.85 5.69 -10.60
C ARG A 111 28.46 4.70 -9.52
N ASN A 112 29.15 3.57 -9.41
CA ASN A 112 28.96 2.58 -8.36
C ASN A 112 29.79 2.86 -7.09
N ARG A 113 30.52 3.97 -7.04
CA ARG A 113 31.11 4.45 -5.79
C ARG A 113 30.02 4.96 -4.84
N TYR A 114 30.32 4.87 -3.55
CA TYR A 114 29.45 5.38 -2.50
C TYR A 114 29.21 6.88 -2.68
N GLN A 115 27.96 7.32 -2.51
CA GLN A 115 27.57 8.72 -2.56
C GLN A 115 26.92 9.12 -1.23
N THR A 116 27.13 10.36 -0.81
CA THR A 116 26.55 10.91 0.42
C THR A 116 25.01 10.96 0.38
N SER A 117 24.41 11.03 -0.81
CA SER A 117 22.97 10.94 -1.03
C SER A 117 22.36 9.63 -0.51
N PHE A 118 23.15 8.55 -0.38
CA PHE A 118 22.66 7.26 0.14
C PHE A 118 22.33 7.32 1.64
N ARG A 119 22.72 8.40 2.33
CA ARG A 119 22.30 8.67 3.71
C ARG A 119 20.82 9.05 3.81
N LEU A 120 20.21 9.52 2.71
CA LEU A 120 18.82 10.00 2.68
C LEU A 120 17.81 8.94 3.17
N LYS A 121 17.97 7.67 2.80
CA LYS A 121 17.08 6.59 3.27
C LYS A 121 17.06 6.42 4.79
N TYR A 122 18.18 6.70 5.49
CA TYR A 122 18.23 6.64 6.96
C TYR A 122 17.51 7.84 7.58
N TYR A 123 17.57 9.01 6.93
CA TYR A 123 16.81 10.18 7.35
C TYR A 123 15.31 9.98 7.13
N ILE A 124 14.92 9.42 5.99
CA ILE A 124 13.53 9.03 5.72
C ILE A 124 13.05 8.03 6.78
N LEU A 125 13.84 7.00 7.08
CA LEU A 125 13.52 6.04 8.14
C LEU A 125 13.32 6.73 9.49
N LEU A 126 14.23 7.61 9.89
CA LEU A 126 14.13 8.35 11.15
C LEU A 126 12.85 9.19 11.22
N VAL A 127 12.52 9.93 10.17
CA VAL A 127 11.29 10.73 10.09
C VAL A 127 10.05 9.84 10.18
N LEU A 128 10.02 8.70 9.49
CA LEU A 128 8.90 7.75 9.55
C LEU A 128 8.74 7.11 10.93
N LEU A 129 9.83 6.79 11.63
CA LEU A 129 9.79 6.24 12.98
C LEU A 129 9.32 7.29 14.00
N ILE A 130 9.82 8.53 13.92
CA ILE A 130 9.35 9.65 14.75
C ILE A 130 7.87 9.91 14.49
N GLY A 131 7.46 9.98 13.22
CA GLY A 131 6.07 10.12 12.81
C GLY A 131 5.18 8.99 13.36
N SER A 132 5.67 7.76 13.33
CA SER A 132 4.94 6.61 13.89
C SER A 132 4.80 6.71 15.41
N ALA A 133 5.86 7.13 16.13
CA ALA A 133 5.84 7.27 17.59
C ALA A 133 4.87 8.36 18.09
N ILE A 134 4.56 9.37 17.26
CA ILE A 134 3.56 10.40 17.55
C ILE A 134 2.15 10.05 17.02
N GLY A 135 1.98 8.84 16.48
CA GLY A 135 0.69 8.33 15.99
C GLY A 135 0.34 8.71 14.55
N VAL A 136 1.31 9.08 13.69
CA VAL A 136 1.13 9.38 12.26
C VAL A 136 1.76 8.28 11.40
N LEU A 137 0.93 7.45 10.77
CA LEU A 137 1.43 6.33 9.96
C LEU A 137 1.57 6.69 8.47
N GLN A 138 2.78 7.00 8.01
CA GLN A 138 3.08 7.25 6.58
C GLN A 138 4.00 6.22 5.92
N VAL A 139 4.32 5.12 6.63
CA VAL A 139 5.20 4.06 6.13
C VAL A 139 4.74 3.51 4.78
N GLY A 140 3.43 3.39 4.57
CA GLY A 140 2.81 2.84 3.36
C GLY A 140 3.10 3.59 2.07
N LEU A 141 3.51 4.86 2.16
CA LEU A 141 3.93 5.63 0.99
C LEU A 141 5.28 5.16 0.46
N MET A 142 6.17 4.72 1.35
CA MET A 142 7.58 4.43 1.08
C MET A 142 8.00 2.98 1.36
N ASP A 143 7.11 2.14 1.87
CA ASP A 143 7.36 0.70 1.96
C ASP A 143 7.43 0.11 0.53
N PRO A 144 8.51 -0.61 0.19
CA PRO A 144 8.70 -1.13 -1.16
C PRO A 144 7.62 -2.12 -1.58
N ILE A 145 7.07 -2.91 -0.65
CA ILE A 145 6.08 -3.92 -0.95
C ILE A 145 4.73 -3.24 -1.16
N ALA A 146 4.31 -2.37 -0.24
CA ALA A 146 3.08 -1.60 -0.37
C ALA A 146 3.07 -0.73 -1.64
N LEU A 147 4.17 -0.04 -1.95
CA LEU A 147 4.31 0.77 -3.17
C LEU A 147 4.19 -0.07 -4.45
N THR A 148 4.82 -1.26 -4.46
CA THR A 148 4.74 -2.15 -5.64
C THR A 148 3.34 -2.72 -5.78
N THR A 149 2.70 -3.17 -4.70
CA THR A 149 1.31 -3.64 -4.68
C THR A 149 0.36 -2.57 -5.19
N ARG A 150 0.40 -1.35 -4.64
CA ARG A 150 -0.41 -0.22 -5.10
C ARG A 150 -0.27 0.04 -6.59
N SER A 151 0.97 0.12 -7.08
CA SER A 151 1.24 0.40 -8.50
C SER A 151 0.72 -0.72 -9.41
N MET A 152 0.77 -1.97 -8.95
CA MET A 152 0.18 -3.10 -9.67
C MET A 152 -1.34 -3.04 -9.69
N VAL A 153 -1.96 -2.79 -8.55
CA VAL A 153 -3.42 -2.79 -8.37
C VAL A 153 -4.09 -1.64 -9.12
N THR A 154 -3.56 -0.42 -9.03
CA THR A 154 -4.23 0.76 -9.61
C THR A 154 -3.89 1.01 -11.07
N THR A 155 -2.73 0.53 -11.54
CA THR A 155 -2.22 0.88 -12.87
C THR A 155 -1.99 -0.34 -13.74
N ILE A 156 -1.10 -1.25 -13.34
CA ILE A 156 -0.57 -2.28 -14.26
C ILE A 156 -1.64 -3.35 -14.56
N LEU A 157 -2.33 -3.86 -13.54
CA LEU A 157 -3.37 -4.87 -13.73
C LEU A 157 -4.57 -4.32 -14.52
N PRO A 158 -5.16 -3.15 -14.16
CA PRO A 158 -6.28 -2.62 -14.94
C PRO A 158 -5.91 -2.27 -16.38
N ALA A 159 -4.68 -1.78 -16.62
CA ALA A 159 -4.18 -1.54 -17.98
C ALA A 159 -4.02 -2.85 -18.77
N TRP A 160 -3.50 -3.90 -18.14
CA TRP A 160 -3.40 -5.24 -18.73
C TRP A 160 -4.78 -5.82 -19.09
N GLU A 161 -5.74 -5.73 -18.17
CA GLU A 161 -7.11 -6.20 -18.38
C GLU A 161 -7.78 -5.43 -19.53
N ARG A 162 -7.60 -4.10 -19.58
CA ARG A 162 -8.13 -3.27 -20.67
C ARG A 162 -7.51 -3.60 -22.03
N MET A 163 -6.24 -3.96 -22.06
CA MET A 163 -5.51 -4.27 -23.29
C MET A 163 -5.81 -5.69 -23.81
N THR A 164 -5.94 -6.66 -22.91
CA THR A 164 -6.07 -8.08 -23.27
C THR A 164 -7.50 -8.59 -23.21
N GLY A 165 -8.40 -7.90 -22.51
CA GLY A 165 -9.72 -8.42 -22.15
C GLY A 165 -9.69 -9.57 -21.15
N LEU A 166 -8.49 -9.97 -20.68
CA LEU A 166 -8.29 -11.07 -19.75
C LEU A 166 -8.23 -10.51 -18.33
N GLY A 167 -9.38 -10.53 -17.65
CA GLY A 167 -9.53 -10.05 -16.29
C GLY A 167 -10.74 -10.67 -15.58
N PRO A 168 -10.79 -10.59 -14.25
CA PRO A 168 -11.94 -11.05 -13.49
C PRO A 168 -13.12 -10.08 -13.58
N TYR A 169 -12.85 -8.81 -13.89
CA TYR A 169 -13.87 -7.78 -14.05
C TYR A 169 -14.50 -7.83 -15.44
N ALA A 170 -15.81 -7.57 -15.51
CA ALA A 170 -16.51 -7.43 -16.79
C ALA A 170 -16.01 -6.20 -17.58
N ASN A 171 -15.62 -5.15 -16.87
CA ASN A 171 -14.93 -3.98 -17.40
C ASN A 171 -13.71 -3.69 -16.52
N ALA A 172 -12.58 -3.35 -17.13
CA ALA A 172 -11.37 -3.02 -16.38
C ALA A 172 -11.65 -1.94 -15.32
N PRO A 173 -11.25 -2.14 -14.05
CA PRO A 173 -11.53 -1.20 -12.97
C PRO A 173 -10.81 0.12 -13.18
N ILE A 174 -11.36 1.20 -12.62
CA ILE A 174 -10.80 2.55 -12.69
C ILE A 174 -10.42 2.98 -11.28
N PHE A 175 -9.28 3.67 -11.17
CA PHE A 175 -8.81 4.20 -9.89
C PHE A 175 -8.47 5.68 -9.97
N HIS A 176 -8.93 6.45 -8.99
CA HIS A 176 -8.56 7.86 -8.85
C HIS A 176 -7.04 8.01 -8.68
N GLY A 177 -6.44 8.98 -9.37
CA GLY A 177 -5.00 9.22 -9.27
C GLY A 177 -4.10 8.12 -9.85
N ALA A 178 -4.64 7.12 -10.58
CA ALA A 178 -3.86 6.05 -11.18
C ALA A 178 -2.68 6.56 -12.04
N LEU A 179 -2.89 7.60 -12.85
CA LEU A 179 -1.83 8.20 -13.67
C LEU A 179 -0.69 8.81 -12.82
N LEU A 180 -1.01 9.41 -11.68
CA LEU A 180 -0.01 9.96 -10.77
C LEU A 180 0.80 8.84 -10.12
N ILE A 181 0.13 7.79 -9.63
CA ILE A 181 0.77 6.61 -9.04
C ILE A 181 1.68 5.93 -10.09
N ALA A 182 1.18 5.76 -11.31
CA ALA A 182 1.93 5.23 -12.44
C ALA A 182 3.18 6.07 -12.74
N GLY A 183 3.02 7.39 -12.84
CA GLY A 183 4.11 8.32 -13.13
C GLY A 183 5.20 8.27 -12.07
N ILE A 184 4.83 8.23 -10.79
CA ILE A 184 5.78 8.09 -9.67
C ILE A 184 6.51 6.74 -9.77
N PHE A 185 5.79 5.63 -9.93
CA PHE A 185 6.39 4.29 -9.96
C PHE A 185 7.32 4.11 -11.17
N VAL A 186 6.86 4.46 -12.36
CA VAL A 186 7.67 4.42 -13.59
C VAL A 186 8.86 5.36 -13.47
N GLY A 187 8.68 6.57 -12.95
CA GLY A 187 9.77 7.51 -12.70
C GLY A 187 10.87 6.91 -11.82
N LEU A 188 10.51 6.25 -10.72
CA LEU A 188 11.46 5.57 -9.83
C LEU A 188 12.24 4.46 -10.54
N LEU A 189 11.61 3.71 -11.44
CA LEU A 189 12.26 2.67 -12.24
C LEU A 189 13.15 3.27 -13.33
N LEU A 190 12.71 4.32 -14.01
CA LEU A 190 13.50 5.00 -15.04
C LEU A 190 14.74 5.66 -14.46
N VAL A 191 14.72 6.15 -13.21
CA VAL A 191 15.93 6.74 -12.59
C VAL A 191 17.07 5.73 -12.43
N THR A 192 16.78 4.42 -12.44
CA THR A 192 17.82 3.36 -12.41
C THR A 192 18.79 3.44 -13.59
N ARG A 193 18.36 4.12 -14.67
CA ARG A 193 19.15 4.52 -15.84
C ARG A 193 20.42 5.29 -15.51
N TRP A 194 20.41 6.10 -14.45
CA TRP A 194 21.52 6.95 -14.03
C TRP A 194 22.20 6.47 -12.75
N LEU A 195 21.43 5.87 -11.84
CA LEU A 195 21.94 5.31 -10.59
C LEU A 195 21.38 3.90 -10.39
N PRO A 196 22.20 2.84 -10.49
CA PRO A 196 21.73 1.47 -10.32
C PRO A 196 21.04 1.28 -8.97
N ARG A 197 19.89 0.60 -8.96
CA ARG A 197 19.07 0.38 -7.76
C ARG A 197 18.79 1.65 -6.95
N PHE A 198 18.48 2.75 -7.64
CA PHE A 198 18.20 4.07 -7.05
C PHE A 198 17.30 3.99 -5.80
N TRP A 199 16.17 3.28 -5.90
CA TRP A 199 15.25 3.11 -4.77
C TRP A 199 15.94 2.51 -3.53
N CYS A 200 16.62 1.38 -3.70
CA CYS A 200 17.25 0.66 -2.58
C CYS A 200 18.46 1.39 -1.97
N ARG A 201 19.15 2.22 -2.77
CA ARG A 201 20.34 2.98 -2.35
C ARG A 201 19.98 4.32 -1.71
N VAL A 202 18.96 5.01 -2.20
CA VAL A 202 18.67 6.41 -1.85
C VAL A 202 17.41 6.59 -1.01
N LEU A 203 16.31 5.91 -1.34
CA LEU A 203 14.98 6.25 -0.80
C LEU A 203 14.38 5.21 0.16
N CYS A 204 14.70 3.93 -0.01
CA CYS A 204 13.99 2.83 0.65
C CYS A 204 14.23 2.78 2.19
N PRO A 205 13.24 3.11 3.04
CA PRO A 205 13.38 3.06 4.49
C PRO A 205 13.50 1.62 5.01
N LEU A 206 12.80 0.67 4.39
CA LEU A 206 12.91 -0.75 4.77
C LEU A 206 14.35 -1.22 4.54
N GLY A 207 14.96 -0.80 3.44
CA GLY A 207 16.35 -1.08 3.13
C GLY A 207 17.33 -0.45 4.14
N ALA A 208 17.05 0.76 4.61
CA ALA A 208 17.84 1.41 5.66
C ALA A 208 17.77 0.61 6.98
N MET A 209 16.56 0.21 7.38
CA MET A 209 16.34 -0.54 8.62
C MET A 209 17.05 -1.90 8.57
N LEU A 210 16.89 -2.66 7.48
CA LEU A 210 17.61 -3.92 7.30
C LEU A 210 19.13 -3.73 7.20
N GLY A 211 19.59 -2.60 6.67
CA GLY A 211 21.02 -2.24 6.65
C GLY A 211 21.58 -2.01 8.06
N LEU A 212 20.82 -1.34 8.94
CA LEU A 212 21.18 -1.17 10.35
C LEU A 212 21.27 -2.53 11.06
N LEU A 213 20.23 -3.37 10.90
CA LEU A 213 20.20 -4.73 11.45
C LEU A 213 21.37 -5.59 10.94
N ALA A 214 21.71 -5.48 9.66
CA ALA A 214 22.82 -6.24 9.06
C ALA A 214 24.20 -5.88 9.65
N SER A 215 24.34 -4.75 10.38
CA SER A 215 25.58 -4.38 11.08
C SER A 215 25.97 -5.38 12.16
N TRP A 216 25.02 -6.18 12.66
CA TRP A 216 25.25 -7.25 13.62
C TRP A 216 25.43 -8.64 12.98
N SER A 217 25.24 -8.76 11.67
CA SER A 217 25.33 -10.04 10.95
C SER A 217 26.72 -10.68 11.06
N PRO A 218 26.88 -11.93 11.50
CA PRO A 218 28.18 -12.60 11.50
C PRO A 218 28.64 -12.97 10.09
N PHE A 219 27.71 -13.33 9.19
CA PHE A 219 28.04 -13.70 7.82
C PHE A 219 28.10 -12.46 6.93
N ARG A 220 29.27 -12.22 6.33
CA ARG A 220 29.54 -11.04 5.49
C ARG A 220 30.47 -11.38 4.34
N ILE A 221 30.63 -10.41 3.44
CA ILE A 221 31.63 -10.50 2.36
C ILE A 221 32.97 -10.05 2.93
N HIS A 222 33.99 -10.89 2.81
CA HIS A 222 35.35 -10.60 3.23
C HIS A 222 36.29 -10.61 2.03
N ARG A 223 37.20 -9.64 1.99
CA ARG A 223 38.32 -9.59 1.04
C ARG A 223 39.56 -10.20 1.68
N ASP A 224 40.17 -11.12 0.96
CA ASP A 224 41.52 -11.63 1.20
C ASP A 224 42.53 -10.65 0.58
N LEU A 225 43.35 -10.04 1.42
CA LEU A 225 44.33 -9.03 0.98
C LEU A 225 45.48 -9.66 0.18
N ASP A 226 45.84 -10.90 0.48
CA ASP A 226 46.99 -11.57 -0.14
C ASP A 226 46.69 -12.00 -1.58
N LYS A 227 45.40 -12.21 -1.91
CA LYS A 227 44.96 -12.64 -3.26
C LYS A 227 44.49 -11.50 -4.16
N CYS A 228 44.19 -10.32 -3.61
CA CYS A 228 43.50 -9.29 -4.38
C CYS A 228 44.47 -8.37 -5.12
N THR A 229 44.34 -8.30 -6.44
CA THR A 229 45.16 -7.48 -7.35
C THR A 229 44.58 -6.07 -7.62
N ASP A 230 43.62 -5.62 -6.83
CA ASP A 230 42.98 -4.29 -6.95
C ASP A 230 42.39 -3.94 -8.33
N CYS A 231 41.97 -4.95 -9.11
CA CYS A 231 41.49 -4.80 -10.48
C CYS A 231 40.12 -4.10 -10.69
N ASN A 232 39.41 -3.66 -9.64
CA ASN A 232 38.11 -2.95 -9.69
C ASN A 232 36.91 -3.67 -10.35
N LYS A 233 37.04 -4.92 -10.79
CA LYS A 233 35.93 -5.70 -11.38
C LYS A 233 34.77 -5.94 -10.40
N CYS A 234 35.07 -6.10 -9.12
CA CYS A 234 34.06 -6.27 -8.07
C CYS A 234 33.24 -4.98 -7.83
N GLN A 235 33.85 -3.79 -8.00
CA GLN A 235 33.16 -2.49 -7.92
C GLN A 235 32.14 -2.33 -9.04
N TRP A 236 32.54 -2.69 -10.26
CA TRP A 236 31.65 -2.67 -11.42
C TRP A 236 30.41 -3.53 -11.20
N SER A 237 30.59 -4.74 -10.66
CA SER A 237 29.50 -5.69 -10.41
C SER A 237 28.67 -5.39 -9.16
N CYS A 238 29.13 -4.48 -8.29
CA CYS A 238 28.52 -4.17 -7.00
C CYS A 238 27.19 -3.44 -7.17
N GLN A 239 26.10 -4.08 -6.74
CA GLN A 239 24.76 -3.50 -6.81
C GLN A 239 24.40 -2.66 -5.58
N GLY A 240 25.15 -2.75 -4.49
CA GLY A 240 24.95 -1.94 -3.29
C GLY A 240 25.79 -0.66 -3.21
N ALA A 241 26.76 -0.47 -4.12
CA ALA A 241 27.78 0.58 -4.01
C ALA A 241 28.48 0.58 -2.62
N CYS A 242 28.70 -0.63 -2.09
CA CYS A 242 29.22 -0.86 -0.74
C CYS A 242 30.75 -1.01 -0.67
N ASP A 243 31.45 -0.72 -1.77
CA ASP A 243 32.92 -0.78 -1.87
C ASP A 243 33.54 -2.14 -1.46
N PRO A 244 33.28 -3.24 -2.21
CA PRO A 244 33.80 -4.56 -1.88
C PRO A 244 35.33 -4.71 -2.05
N GLN A 245 35.99 -3.76 -2.75
CA GLN A 245 37.45 -3.74 -2.87
C GLN A 245 38.08 -3.00 -1.70
N GLY A 246 37.64 -1.77 -1.41
CA GLY A 246 38.15 -0.99 -0.29
C GLY A 246 37.57 -1.48 1.03
N GLU A 247 37.08 -0.53 1.82
CA GLU A 247 36.46 -0.85 3.09
C GLU A 247 34.97 -1.12 2.90
N LEU A 248 34.57 -2.39 3.08
CA LEU A 248 33.20 -2.80 2.83
C LEU A 248 32.24 -2.07 3.80
N ARG A 249 31.29 -1.35 3.23
CA ARG A 249 30.18 -0.70 3.95
C ARG A 249 29.05 -1.70 4.17
N ILE A 250 29.02 -2.29 5.37
CA ILE A 250 28.13 -3.41 5.71
C ILE A 250 26.66 -3.04 5.51
N THR A 251 26.25 -1.85 5.95
CA THR A 251 24.86 -1.38 5.89
C THR A 251 24.32 -1.20 4.45
N GLU A 252 25.23 -1.04 3.48
CA GLU A 252 24.93 -0.84 2.07
C GLU A 252 24.96 -2.14 1.26
N CYS A 253 25.63 -3.18 1.78
CA CYS A 253 25.74 -4.46 1.08
C CYS A 253 24.39 -5.18 1.02
N HIS A 254 23.91 -5.49 -0.19
CA HIS A 254 22.65 -6.25 -0.41
C HIS A 254 22.86 -7.77 -0.46
N VAL A 255 24.07 -8.26 -0.15
CA VAL A 255 24.38 -9.71 -0.14
C VAL A 255 24.00 -10.38 -1.47
N CYS A 256 24.23 -9.67 -2.59
CA CYS A 256 23.81 -10.11 -3.93
C CYS A 256 24.81 -11.05 -4.61
N MET A 257 25.98 -11.27 -4.00
CA MET A 257 27.09 -12.12 -4.42
C MET A 257 27.72 -11.86 -5.80
N ASN A 258 27.28 -10.83 -6.53
CA ASN A 258 27.83 -10.49 -7.84
C ASN A 258 29.36 -10.21 -7.80
N CYS A 259 29.86 -9.63 -6.70
CA CYS A 259 31.28 -9.32 -6.53
C CYS A 259 32.14 -10.57 -6.29
N VAL A 260 31.61 -11.56 -5.59
CA VAL A 260 32.27 -12.86 -5.35
C VAL A 260 32.46 -13.58 -6.69
N GLU A 261 31.40 -13.67 -7.49
CA GLU A 261 31.44 -14.36 -8.78
C GLU A 261 32.25 -13.61 -9.86
N SER A 262 32.36 -12.28 -9.77
CA SER A 262 33.13 -11.50 -10.75
C SER A 262 34.63 -11.40 -10.43
N CYS A 263 35.06 -11.88 -9.27
CA CYS A 263 36.45 -11.81 -8.85
C CYS A 263 37.28 -12.88 -9.60
N PRO A 264 38.25 -12.49 -10.45
CA PRO A 264 39.07 -13.47 -11.17
C PRO A 264 40.01 -14.25 -10.24
N GLU A 265 40.48 -13.60 -9.16
CA GLU A 265 41.44 -14.18 -8.21
C GLU A 265 40.78 -14.98 -7.07
N GLY A 266 39.44 -15.04 -7.03
CA GLY A 266 38.73 -15.66 -5.91
C GLY A 266 39.02 -15.02 -4.54
N ALA A 267 39.43 -13.75 -4.52
CA ALA A 267 39.83 -13.02 -3.30
C ALA A 267 38.63 -12.59 -2.43
N LEU A 268 37.40 -12.69 -2.93
CA LEU A 268 36.18 -12.35 -2.19
C LEU A 268 35.42 -13.62 -1.82
N HIS A 269 35.03 -13.75 -0.56
CA HIS A 269 34.17 -14.85 -0.10
C HIS A 269 33.08 -14.33 0.84
N TYR A 270 31.97 -15.06 0.91
CA TYR A 270 30.91 -14.82 1.89
C TYR A 270 31.01 -15.85 3.01
N GLY A 271 31.06 -15.39 4.26
CA GLY A 271 31.29 -16.28 5.39
C GLY A 271 31.64 -15.53 6.67
N LEU A 272 32.24 -16.27 7.60
CA LEU A 272 32.93 -15.72 8.77
C LEU A 272 34.29 -15.13 8.36
N PRO A 273 34.83 -14.17 9.13
CA PRO A 273 36.15 -13.63 8.87
C PRO A 273 37.23 -14.73 8.90
N ARG A 274 38.14 -14.68 7.93
CA ARG A 274 39.39 -15.45 7.94
C ARG A 274 40.53 -14.57 8.45
N SER A 275 41.67 -15.16 8.85
CA SER A 275 42.84 -14.37 9.27
C SER A 275 43.27 -13.43 8.13
N ARG A 276 43.54 -12.16 8.45
CA ARG A 276 43.82 -11.03 7.52
C ARG A 276 42.66 -10.59 6.58
N SER A 277 41.46 -10.38 7.11
CA SER A 277 40.37 -9.74 6.34
C SER A 277 40.41 -8.20 6.37
N SER A 278 39.95 -7.54 5.31
CA SER A 278 39.79 -6.08 5.20
C SER A 278 38.97 -5.45 6.35
N SER A 279 39.28 -4.19 6.69
CA SER A 279 38.49 -3.36 7.61
C SER A 279 37.07 -3.08 7.05
N HIS A 280 36.15 -2.82 7.97
CA HIS A 280 34.77 -2.47 7.65
C HIS A 280 34.45 -1.07 8.15
N VAL A 281 33.71 -0.29 7.35
CA VAL A 281 33.25 1.04 7.78
C VAL A 281 31.89 0.92 8.44
N ALA A 282 31.81 1.31 9.71
CA ALA A 282 30.54 1.52 10.39
C ALA A 282 29.77 2.71 9.78
N LEU A 283 28.45 2.71 9.94
CA LEU A 283 27.63 3.84 9.51
C LEU A 283 27.95 5.07 10.38
N ASP A 284 28.67 6.03 9.81
CA ASP A 284 28.86 7.34 10.45
C ASP A 284 27.73 8.29 10.05
N LEU A 285 26.72 8.38 10.92
CA LEU A 285 25.74 9.47 10.90
C LEU A 285 26.29 10.61 11.75
N THR A 286 26.54 11.76 11.14
CA THR A 286 26.98 12.96 11.86
C THR A 286 25.96 13.28 12.96
N LYS A 287 26.37 13.20 14.24
CA LYS A 287 25.50 13.44 15.41
C LYS A 287 24.68 14.73 15.28
N ARG A 288 25.33 15.78 14.76
CA ARG A 288 24.71 17.08 14.46
C ARG A 288 23.52 16.99 13.48
N ARG A 289 23.61 16.21 12.41
CA ARG A 289 22.51 16.02 11.45
C ARG A 289 21.38 15.17 12.02
N VAL A 290 21.69 14.16 12.83
CA VAL A 290 20.66 13.36 13.52
C VAL A 290 19.86 14.28 14.45
N LEU A 291 20.53 15.15 15.19
CA LEU A 291 19.89 16.15 16.04
C LEU A 291 19.10 17.16 15.21
N GLU A 292 19.65 17.70 14.12
CA GLU A 292 18.95 18.63 13.22
C GLU A 292 17.67 18.01 12.64
N ILE A 293 17.68 16.72 12.29
CA ILE A 293 16.50 16.02 11.75
C ILE A 293 15.51 15.66 12.86
N ALA A 294 15.99 15.28 14.04
CA ALA A 294 15.13 15.09 15.20
C ALA A 294 14.42 16.41 15.54
N VAL A 295 15.14 17.54 15.53
CA VAL A 295 14.61 18.89 15.75
C VAL A 295 13.69 19.32 14.60
N ALA A 296 14.05 19.08 13.34
CA ALA A 296 13.16 19.39 12.21
C ALA A 296 11.89 18.53 12.25
N GLY A 297 12.02 17.26 12.65
CA GLY A 297 10.91 16.34 12.89
C GLY A 297 10.01 16.85 14.02
N THR A 298 10.58 17.37 15.11
CA THR A 298 9.81 17.99 16.20
C THR A 298 9.19 19.33 15.79
N VAL A 299 9.84 20.12 14.95
CA VAL A 299 9.34 21.41 14.45
C VAL A 299 8.26 21.23 13.38
N LEU A 300 8.27 20.13 12.63
CA LEU A 300 7.18 19.77 11.72
C LEU A 300 5.98 19.13 12.45
N LEU A 301 6.12 18.78 13.74
CA LEU A 301 5.01 18.26 14.57
C LEU A 301 3.75 19.12 14.56
N PRO A 302 3.79 20.47 14.64
CA PRO A 302 2.59 21.29 14.60
C PRO A 302 1.89 21.24 13.25
N VAL A 303 2.64 21.04 12.15
CA VAL A 303 2.07 20.89 10.80
C VAL A 303 1.36 19.54 10.69
N PHE A 304 2.00 18.46 11.15
CA PHE A 304 1.37 17.12 11.21
C PHE A 304 0.27 17.01 12.28
N LYS A 305 0.35 17.76 13.38
CA LYS A 305 -0.70 17.86 14.41
C LYS A 305 -1.85 18.77 13.98
N GLY A 306 -1.61 19.77 13.13
CA GLY A 306 -2.66 20.54 12.47
C GLY A 306 -3.50 19.65 11.56
N THR A 307 -2.88 18.68 10.89
CA THR A 307 -3.62 17.59 10.22
C THR A 307 -4.21 16.58 11.20
N ALA A 308 -3.63 16.40 12.40
CA ALA A 308 -4.23 15.58 13.45
C ALA A 308 -5.50 16.22 14.06
N ALA A 309 -5.59 17.55 14.14
CA ALA A 309 -6.83 18.27 14.45
C ALA A 309 -7.88 18.12 13.35
N SER A 310 -7.47 17.81 12.12
CA SER A 310 -8.37 17.37 11.05
C SER A 310 -8.80 15.90 11.18
N ARG A 311 -8.21 15.08 12.08
CA ARG A 311 -8.67 13.70 12.36
C ARG A 311 -10.01 13.65 13.07
N THR A 312 -10.41 14.74 13.73
CA THR A 312 -11.69 14.88 14.43
C THR A 312 -12.74 15.61 13.60
N LEU A 313 -12.36 16.21 12.46
CA LEU A 313 -13.31 16.81 11.53
C LEU A 313 -13.90 15.72 10.66
N GLU A 314 -15.12 15.32 11.00
CA GLU A 314 -15.91 14.34 10.27
C GLU A 314 -16.15 14.84 8.84
N ASN A 315 -15.51 14.19 7.87
CA ASN A 315 -15.74 14.51 6.47
C ASN A 315 -16.87 13.65 5.91
N LYS A 316 -17.92 14.32 5.44
CA LYS A 316 -19.10 13.70 4.81
C LYS A 316 -18.77 12.72 3.66
N LYS A 317 -17.62 12.88 3.00
CA LYS A 317 -17.19 12.04 1.86
C LYS A 317 -16.35 10.82 2.26
N VAL A 318 -15.87 10.74 3.50
CA VAL A 318 -14.97 9.66 3.94
C VAL A 318 -15.80 8.50 4.47
N ILE A 319 -16.41 7.76 3.54
CA ILE A 319 -17.11 6.50 3.83
C ILE A 319 -16.08 5.38 3.67
N ARG A 320 -15.84 4.62 4.75
CA ARG A 320 -14.86 3.52 4.77
C ARG A 320 -15.50 2.16 4.47
N PRO A 321 -14.73 1.16 4.02
CA PRO A 321 -15.25 -0.20 3.85
C PRO A 321 -15.80 -0.79 5.17
N PRO A 322 -16.68 -1.80 5.09
CA PRO A 322 -17.20 -2.48 6.28
C PRO A 322 -16.06 -3.16 7.05
N GLY A 323 -16.13 -3.09 8.39
CA GLY A 323 -15.08 -3.60 9.28
C GLY A 323 -13.93 -2.62 9.53
N SER A 324 -13.94 -1.42 8.93
CA SER A 324 -12.98 -0.38 9.30
C SER A 324 -13.11 0.04 10.76
N LEU A 325 -11.97 0.22 11.42
CA LEU A 325 -11.90 0.80 12.76
C LEU A 325 -12.34 2.27 12.76
N ALA A 326 -12.46 2.85 13.97
CA ALA A 326 -12.61 4.28 14.14
C ALA A 326 -11.49 5.03 13.37
N GLU A 327 -11.78 6.23 12.86
CA GLU A 327 -10.90 6.90 11.89
C GLU A 327 -9.45 7.05 12.38
N VAL A 328 -9.25 7.38 13.66
CA VAL A 328 -7.92 7.52 14.25
C VAL A 328 -7.16 6.19 14.25
N ASP A 329 -7.80 5.10 14.70
CA ASP A 329 -7.20 3.77 14.75
C ASP A 329 -6.99 3.18 13.34
N PHE A 330 -7.91 3.49 12.43
CA PHE A 330 -7.81 3.10 11.03
C PHE A 330 -6.56 3.73 10.39
N LEU A 331 -6.38 5.04 10.54
CA LEU A 331 -5.21 5.76 10.01
C LEU A 331 -3.91 5.31 10.70
N ALA A 332 -3.97 4.98 11.99
CA ALA A 332 -2.83 4.45 12.74
C ALA A 332 -2.37 3.05 12.29
N ARG A 333 -3.19 2.30 11.52
CA ARG A 333 -2.89 0.93 11.07
C ARG A 333 -2.86 0.75 9.56
N CYS A 334 -3.49 1.63 8.78
CA CYS A 334 -3.57 1.46 7.32
C CYS A 334 -2.23 1.73 6.64
N ILE A 335 -1.70 0.73 5.95
CA ILE A 335 -0.41 0.80 5.24
C ILE A 335 -0.53 1.18 3.77
N LYS A 336 -1.70 1.67 3.33
CA LYS A 336 -1.90 2.23 1.97
C LYS A 336 -1.45 1.27 0.84
N CYS A 337 -1.66 -0.02 1.05
CA CYS A 337 -1.24 -1.10 0.16
C CYS A 337 -2.28 -1.43 -0.93
N GLU A 338 -3.52 -0.96 -0.76
CA GLU A 338 -4.63 -1.10 -1.71
C GLU A 338 -5.11 -2.54 -2.00
N ALA A 339 -4.68 -3.52 -1.19
CA ALA A 339 -5.18 -4.90 -1.29
C ALA A 339 -6.71 -4.98 -1.18
N CYS A 340 -7.32 -4.18 -0.30
CA CYS A 340 -8.78 -4.09 -0.16
C CYS A 340 -9.48 -3.52 -1.42
N MET A 341 -8.81 -2.66 -2.19
CA MET A 341 -9.35 -2.13 -3.45
C MET A 341 -9.26 -3.19 -4.55
N ARG A 342 -8.18 -3.98 -4.58
CA ARG A 342 -8.00 -5.08 -5.52
C ARG A 342 -9.06 -6.17 -5.39
N VAL A 343 -9.46 -6.49 -4.16
CA VAL A 343 -10.46 -7.53 -3.90
C VAL A 343 -11.91 -7.03 -4.05
N CYS A 344 -12.10 -5.74 -4.32
CA CYS A 344 -13.43 -5.14 -4.41
C CYS A 344 -14.10 -5.53 -5.74
N PRO A 345 -15.24 -6.26 -5.73
CA PRO A 345 -15.88 -6.72 -6.97
C PRO A 345 -16.58 -5.58 -7.74
N THR A 346 -17.01 -4.53 -7.05
CA THR A 346 -17.78 -3.41 -7.62
C THR A 346 -16.92 -2.20 -7.95
N ASN A 347 -15.62 -2.23 -7.66
CA ASN A 347 -14.70 -1.10 -7.82
C ASN A 347 -15.14 0.18 -7.06
N VAL A 348 -16.01 0.05 -6.05
CA VAL A 348 -16.45 1.19 -5.21
C VAL A 348 -15.32 1.75 -4.36
N LEU A 349 -14.35 0.93 -3.97
CA LEU A 349 -13.23 1.36 -3.16
C LEU A 349 -12.17 2.06 -4.01
N GLN A 350 -11.92 3.31 -3.67
CA GLN A 350 -11.03 4.20 -4.38
C GLN A 350 -9.95 4.77 -3.45
N PRO A 351 -8.74 5.04 -3.96
CA PRO A 351 -7.71 5.73 -3.18
C PRO A 351 -8.13 7.17 -2.95
N ALA A 352 -8.21 7.55 -1.67
CA ALA A 352 -8.40 8.93 -1.27
C ALA A 352 -7.26 9.81 -1.78
N LEU A 353 -7.55 11.03 -2.20
CA LEU A 353 -6.56 12.05 -2.48
C LEU A 353 -6.38 12.92 -1.23
N LEU A 354 -7.23 13.94 -1.08
CA LEU A 354 -7.18 14.89 0.04
C LEU A 354 -8.46 14.91 0.88
N GLU A 355 -9.45 14.07 0.53
CA GLU A 355 -10.74 13.98 1.23
C GLU A 355 -10.54 13.58 2.70
N SER A 356 -9.60 12.68 2.97
CA SER A 356 -9.27 12.21 4.32
C SER A 356 -8.13 13.01 4.97
N GLY A 357 -7.82 14.20 4.45
CA GLY A 357 -6.62 14.94 4.82
C GLY A 357 -5.33 14.28 4.34
N PHE A 358 -4.19 14.92 4.63
CA PHE A 358 -2.87 14.43 4.18
C PHE A 358 -2.54 13.03 4.72
N GLU A 359 -2.97 12.73 5.94
CA GLU A 359 -2.66 11.44 6.54
C GLU A 359 -3.35 10.26 5.83
N GLY A 360 -4.58 10.52 5.38
CA GLY A 360 -5.40 9.55 4.66
C GLY A 360 -5.13 9.48 3.16
N LEU A 361 -4.07 10.11 2.65
CA LEU A 361 -3.70 9.99 1.23
C LEU A 361 -3.58 8.50 0.84
N TRP A 362 -4.24 8.11 -0.24
CA TRP A 362 -4.35 6.76 -0.79
C TRP A 362 -4.92 5.69 0.15
N THR A 363 -5.65 6.10 1.19
CA THR A 363 -6.48 5.18 1.97
C THR A 363 -7.80 4.88 1.26
N PRO A 364 -8.44 3.73 1.48
CA PRO A 364 -9.70 3.37 0.81
C PRO A 364 -10.88 4.22 1.28
N LEU A 365 -11.61 4.81 0.33
CA LEU A 365 -12.93 5.40 0.52
C LEU A 365 -13.92 4.86 -0.51
N LEU A 366 -15.22 4.96 -0.25
CA LEU A 366 -16.26 4.59 -1.20
C LEU A 366 -16.54 5.76 -2.16
N ASP A 367 -16.49 5.49 -3.45
CA ASP A 367 -17.05 6.34 -4.50
C ASP A 367 -18.28 5.66 -5.11
N ASN A 368 -19.46 6.12 -4.67
CA ASN A 368 -20.73 5.52 -5.07
C ASN A 368 -21.11 5.84 -6.52
N ARG A 369 -20.39 6.73 -7.21
CA ARG A 369 -20.61 6.95 -8.65
C ARG A 369 -19.90 5.91 -9.51
N ILE A 370 -18.82 5.32 -9.00
CA ILE A 370 -18.11 4.22 -9.68
C ILE A 370 -18.77 2.88 -9.38
N GLY A 371 -19.08 2.61 -8.11
CA GLY A 371 -19.66 1.34 -7.68
C GLY A 371 -20.54 1.47 -6.46
N TYR A 372 -20.79 0.36 -5.75
CA TYR A 372 -21.48 0.33 -4.47
C TYR A 372 -20.93 -0.80 -3.59
N CYS A 373 -21.14 -0.75 -2.28
CA CYS A 373 -20.76 -1.82 -1.38
C CYS A 373 -21.78 -2.97 -1.45
N GLU A 374 -21.38 -4.09 -2.05
CA GLU A 374 -22.24 -5.28 -2.19
C GLU A 374 -22.69 -5.82 -0.82
N HIS A 375 -23.98 -6.13 -0.65
CA HIS A 375 -24.61 -6.33 0.66
C HIS A 375 -23.98 -7.47 1.47
N HIS A 376 -23.70 -8.61 0.83
CA HIS A 376 -23.14 -9.80 1.49
C HIS A 376 -21.61 -9.94 1.38
N CYS A 377 -20.90 -8.97 0.80
CA CYS A 377 -19.45 -9.08 0.58
C CYS A 377 -18.63 -8.67 1.80
N VAL A 378 -17.66 -9.50 2.24
CA VAL A 378 -16.79 -9.22 3.42
C VAL A 378 -15.28 -9.26 3.10
N LEU A 379 -14.93 -9.29 1.81
CA LEU A 379 -13.58 -9.62 1.35
C LEU A 379 -12.49 -8.61 1.76
N CYS A 380 -12.85 -7.33 1.91
CA CYS A 380 -11.88 -6.27 2.25
C CYS A 380 -11.18 -6.50 3.60
N GLY A 381 -11.88 -7.08 4.58
CA GLY A 381 -11.31 -7.42 5.89
C GLY A 381 -10.45 -8.68 5.87
N GLN A 382 -10.59 -9.53 4.85
CA GLN A 382 -9.83 -10.78 4.72
C GLN A 382 -8.43 -10.56 4.13
N VAL A 383 -8.24 -9.50 3.34
CA VAL A 383 -6.97 -9.18 2.68
C VAL A 383 -6.16 -8.09 3.41
N CYS A 384 -6.62 -7.64 4.57
CA CYS A 384 -5.99 -6.54 5.31
C CYS A 384 -4.86 -7.06 6.23
N PRO A 385 -3.56 -6.83 5.93
CA PRO A 385 -2.45 -7.40 6.71
C PRO A 385 -2.32 -6.78 8.12
N THR A 386 -2.91 -5.61 8.34
CA THR A 386 -2.77 -4.85 9.59
C THR A 386 -4.06 -4.79 10.42
N ALA A 387 -5.14 -5.43 9.94
CA ALA A 387 -6.47 -5.32 10.51
C ALA A 387 -6.93 -3.86 10.76
N SER A 388 -6.50 -2.92 9.91
CA SER A 388 -7.16 -1.60 9.82
C SER A 388 -8.62 -1.75 9.36
N ILE A 389 -8.88 -2.76 8.53
CA ILE A 389 -10.20 -3.32 8.26
C ILE A 389 -10.19 -4.70 8.91
N ARG A 390 -10.96 -4.87 9.99
CA ARG A 390 -11.01 -6.16 10.68
C ARG A 390 -11.78 -7.18 9.83
N PRO A 391 -11.42 -8.47 9.89
CA PRO A 391 -12.26 -9.52 9.32
C PRO A 391 -13.62 -9.51 10.02
N ILE A 392 -14.69 -9.61 9.22
CA ILE A 392 -16.08 -9.63 9.67
C ILE A 392 -16.80 -10.81 9.02
N SER A 393 -17.82 -11.34 9.68
CA SER A 393 -18.69 -12.34 9.08
C SER A 393 -19.79 -11.68 8.24
N VAL A 394 -20.41 -12.44 7.32
CA VAL A 394 -21.56 -11.93 6.57
C VAL A 394 -22.71 -11.62 7.51
N ALA A 395 -22.95 -12.48 8.52
CA ALA A 395 -23.96 -12.26 9.56
C ALA A 395 -23.73 -10.94 10.32
N GLU A 396 -22.49 -10.65 10.69
CA GLU A 396 -22.15 -9.37 11.33
C GLU A 396 -22.41 -8.18 10.40
N LYS A 397 -22.02 -8.28 9.13
CA LYS A 397 -22.22 -7.21 8.15
C LYS A 397 -23.70 -6.86 7.97
N VAL A 398 -24.56 -7.88 7.85
CA VAL A 398 -25.99 -7.70 7.52
C VAL A 398 -26.91 -7.63 8.74
N GLY A 399 -26.41 -7.90 9.96
CA GLY A 399 -27.22 -7.96 11.17
C GLY A 399 -28.04 -9.24 11.28
N GLY A 400 -27.40 -10.39 11.03
CA GLY A 400 -27.98 -11.73 11.13
C GLY A 400 -27.77 -12.39 12.50
N GLU A 401 -27.81 -13.73 12.55
CA GLU A 401 -27.70 -14.50 13.80
C GLU A 401 -26.49 -14.08 14.66
N GLY A 402 -26.75 -13.71 15.92
CA GLY A 402 -25.74 -13.25 16.87
C GLY A 402 -25.41 -11.75 16.81
N PHE A 403 -25.95 -10.98 15.86
CA PHE A 403 -25.69 -9.55 15.71
C PHE A 403 -26.99 -8.75 15.57
N ALA A 404 -27.35 -7.99 16.60
CA ALA A 404 -28.61 -7.26 16.65
C ALA A 404 -28.76 -6.13 15.60
N LYS A 405 -27.65 -5.64 15.03
CA LYS A 405 -27.65 -4.53 14.05
C LYS A 405 -26.62 -4.77 12.94
N PRO A 406 -26.93 -4.39 11.68
CA PRO A 406 -25.97 -4.41 10.59
C PRO A 406 -24.83 -3.39 10.81
N ILE A 407 -23.70 -3.62 10.14
CA ILE A 407 -22.65 -2.61 10.03
C ILE A 407 -23.13 -1.52 9.08
N LYS A 408 -23.34 -0.33 9.62
CA LYS A 408 -23.74 0.87 8.89
C LYS A 408 -22.51 1.65 8.44
N LEU A 409 -22.41 1.94 7.15
CA LEU A 409 -21.30 2.71 6.56
C LEU A 409 -21.60 4.21 6.49
N GLY A 410 -22.88 4.57 6.55
CA GLY A 410 -23.35 5.93 6.38
C GLY A 410 -24.86 5.98 6.17
N THR A 411 -25.38 7.13 5.78
CA THR A 411 -26.82 7.32 5.52
C THR A 411 -27.06 8.04 4.20
N ALA A 412 -28.12 7.65 3.48
CA ALA A 412 -28.53 8.26 2.22
C ALA A 412 -29.50 9.44 2.42
N PHE A 413 -29.37 10.46 1.59
CA PHE A 413 -30.22 11.66 1.60
C PHE A 413 -30.66 12.04 0.19
N PHE A 414 -31.92 12.43 0.04
CA PHE A 414 -32.44 12.97 -1.20
C PHE A 414 -32.17 14.47 -1.34
N ASP A 415 -31.81 14.87 -2.55
CA ASP A 415 -31.85 16.25 -3.02
C ASP A 415 -33.17 16.45 -3.79
N HIS A 416 -34.15 17.06 -3.14
CA HIS A 416 -35.49 17.24 -3.72
C HIS A 416 -35.47 18.12 -4.98
N GLY A 417 -34.45 18.98 -5.16
CA GLY A 417 -34.30 19.79 -6.36
C GLY A 417 -33.83 19.01 -7.59
N ARG A 418 -33.36 17.76 -7.40
CA ARG A 418 -32.85 16.89 -8.46
C ARG A 418 -33.64 15.59 -8.61
N CYS A 419 -34.31 15.16 -7.55
CA CYS A 419 -35.07 13.91 -7.55
C CYS A 419 -36.26 14.02 -8.52
N LEU A 420 -36.30 13.15 -9.53
CA LEU A 420 -37.26 13.25 -10.65
C LEU A 420 -38.74 13.32 -10.19
N PRO A 421 -39.20 12.52 -9.21
CA PRO A 421 -40.57 12.65 -8.69
C PRO A 421 -40.82 14.00 -8.01
N TRP A 422 -39.83 14.53 -7.28
CA TRP A 422 -39.95 15.79 -6.53
C TRP A 422 -39.82 17.04 -7.41
N ALA A 423 -38.81 17.08 -8.29
CA ALA A 423 -38.44 18.26 -9.05
C ALA A 423 -39.19 18.38 -10.39
N MET A 424 -39.46 17.24 -11.05
CA MET A 424 -39.97 17.21 -12.42
C MET A 424 -41.33 16.53 -12.56
N GLN A 425 -41.92 16.05 -11.46
CA GLN A 425 -43.16 15.27 -11.47
C GLN A 425 -43.05 14.01 -12.37
N THR A 426 -41.85 13.45 -12.49
CA THR A 426 -41.57 12.28 -13.34
C THR A 426 -41.54 11.01 -12.48
N PRO A 427 -42.33 9.97 -12.82
CA PRO A 427 -42.30 8.70 -12.09
C PRO A 427 -40.91 8.06 -12.11
N CYS A 428 -40.38 7.71 -10.94
CA CYS A 428 -39.10 7.00 -10.79
C CYS A 428 -39.11 6.21 -9.49
N ILE A 429 -38.80 4.90 -9.57
CA ILE A 429 -38.81 4.01 -8.40
C ILE A 429 -37.47 3.31 -8.14
N VAL A 430 -36.44 3.62 -8.94
CA VAL A 430 -35.17 2.89 -9.00
C VAL A 430 -34.53 2.68 -7.62
N CYS A 431 -34.51 3.72 -6.79
CA CYS A 431 -33.81 3.67 -5.51
C CYS A 431 -34.44 2.70 -4.49
N GLU A 432 -35.76 2.54 -4.48
CA GLU A 432 -36.44 1.51 -3.69
C GLU A 432 -36.18 0.13 -4.28
N GLU A 433 -36.30 -0.03 -5.59
CA GLU A 433 -36.12 -1.32 -6.27
C GLU A 433 -34.76 -1.93 -5.95
N VAL A 434 -33.69 -1.12 -6.00
CA VAL A 434 -32.32 -1.58 -5.75
C VAL A 434 -31.92 -1.63 -4.27
N CYS A 435 -32.78 -1.17 -3.35
CA CYS A 435 -32.46 -1.17 -1.92
C CYS A 435 -32.37 -2.61 -1.40
N PRO A 436 -31.20 -3.06 -0.89
CA PRO A 436 -30.97 -4.47 -0.56
C PRO A 436 -31.44 -4.85 0.85
N THR A 437 -31.83 -3.88 1.69
CA THR A 437 -32.21 -4.16 3.07
C THR A 437 -33.62 -4.76 3.14
N SER A 438 -33.86 -5.58 4.16
CA SER A 438 -35.17 -6.16 4.45
C SER A 438 -35.50 -5.96 5.93
N PRO A 439 -36.42 -5.04 6.30
CA PRO A 439 -37.22 -4.17 5.42
C PRO A 439 -36.37 -3.13 4.64
N LYS A 440 -36.93 -2.64 3.52
CA LYS A 440 -36.26 -1.65 2.66
C LYS A 440 -36.10 -0.32 3.39
N ALA A 441 -34.90 0.25 3.31
CA ALA A 441 -34.60 1.56 3.89
C ALA A 441 -35.17 2.72 3.07
N ILE A 442 -35.65 2.48 1.86
CA ILE A 442 -36.26 3.48 1.00
C ILE A 442 -37.71 3.06 0.78
N TRP A 443 -38.63 3.99 1.02
CA TRP A 443 -40.07 3.79 0.88
C TRP A 443 -40.71 4.99 0.17
N TYR A 444 -41.95 4.83 -0.29
CA TYR A 444 -42.67 5.87 -1.02
C TYR A 444 -43.95 6.29 -0.33
N GLU A 445 -44.23 7.59 -0.39
CA GLU A 445 -45.56 8.14 -0.14
C GLU A 445 -46.24 8.42 -1.47
N LYS A 446 -47.49 7.98 -1.62
CA LYS A 446 -48.32 8.29 -2.79
C LYS A 446 -48.90 9.69 -2.63
N ARG A 447 -48.66 10.57 -3.60
CA ARG A 447 -49.21 11.93 -3.61
C ARG A 447 -49.86 12.22 -4.96
N ILE A 448 -51.01 12.89 -4.93
CA ILE A 448 -51.66 13.41 -6.13
C ILE A 448 -51.07 14.79 -6.40
N VAL A 449 -50.41 14.93 -7.54
CA VAL A 449 -49.83 16.18 -8.00
C VAL A 449 -50.53 16.59 -9.30
N HIS A 450 -50.71 17.88 -9.54
CA HIS A 450 -51.34 18.35 -10.77
C HIS A 450 -50.26 18.77 -11.77
N ASP A 451 -50.38 18.31 -13.02
CA ASP A 451 -49.50 18.74 -14.10
C ASP A 451 -49.78 20.19 -14.50
N ARG A 452 -48.98 20.74 -15.43
CA ARG A 452 -49.16 22.11 -15.95
C ARG A 452 -50.54 22.35 -16.60
N LYS A 453 -51.24 21.29 -17.01
CA LYS A 453 -52.58 21.32 -17.62
C LYS A 453 -53.69 21.04 -16.58
N GLY A 454 -53.36 20.93 -15.30
CA GLY A 454 -54.31 20.64 -14.21
C GLY A 454 -54.76 19.18 -14.13
N LYS A 455 -54.12 18.25 -14.87
CA LYS A 455 -54.44 16.83 -14.81
C LYS A 455 -53.86 16.22 -13.51
N PRO A 456 -54.65 15.49 -12.72
CA PRO A 456 -54.13 14.79 -11.55
C PRO A 456 -53.21 13.63 -11.99
N LEU A 457 -52.04 13.58 -11.38
CA LEU A 457 -51.01 12.55 -11.56
C LEU A 457 -50.68 11.97 -10.19
N GLU A 458 -50.86 10.66 -10.02
CA GLU A 458 -50.41 9.96 -8.82
C GLU A 458 -48.90 9.69 -8.95
N LEU A 459 -48.12 10.29 -8.05
CA LEU A 459 -46.67 10.12 -7.98
C LEU A 459 -46.24 9.48 -6.67
N LYS A 460 -45.19 8.66 -6.77
CA LYS A 460 -44.52 8.05 -5.63
C LYS A 460 -43.33 8.92 -5.23
N HIS A 461 -43.43 9.61 -4.09
CA HIS A 461 -42.36 10.44 -3.57
C HIS A 461 -41.47 9.64 -2.61
N PRO A 462 -40.16 9.48 -2.89
CA PRO A 462 -39.29 8.66 -2.07
C PRO A 462 -38.87 9.34 -0.78
N PHE A 463 -38.70 8.53 0.26
CA PHE A 463 -38.10 8.88 1.55
C PHE A 463 -37.10 7.80 1.98
N VAL A 464 -36.12 8.19 2.80
CA VAL A 464 -35.17 7.26 3.43
C VAL A 464 -35.55 7.10 4.90
N GLU A 465 -35.62 5.86 5.36
CA GLU A 465 -35.66 5.51 6.78
C GLU A 465 -34.22 5.36 7.31
N PRO A 466 -33.70 6.33 8.09
CA PRO A 466 -32.29 6.35 8.47
C PRO A 466 -31.84 5.13 9.26
N ASP A 467 -32.72 4.56 10.10
CA ASP A 467 -32.36 3.43 10.96
C ASP A 467 -32.19 2.11 10.19
N LEU A 468 -32.85 1.98 9.04
CA LEU A 468 -32.70 0.83 8.14
C LEU A 468 -31.57 1.04 7.12
N CYS A 469 -31.19 2.29 6.85
CA CYS A 469 -30.18 2.61 5.84
C CYS A 469 -28.78 2.18 6.30
N ILE A 470 -28.14 1.29 5.53
CA ILE A 470 -26.77 0.80 5.80
C ILE A 470 -25.67 1.61 5.09
N GLY A 471 -26.03 2.58 4.25
CA GLY A 471 -25.06 3.42 3.54
C GLY A 471 -24.24 2.70 2.45
N CYS A 472 -24.80 1.66 1.82
CA CYS A 472 -24.10 0.86 0.80
C CYS A 472 -23.84 1.58 -0.53
N GLY A 473 -24.53 2.68 -0.81
CA GLY A 473 -24.30 3.49 -2.02
C GLY A 473 -25.02 3.06 -3.29
N ILE A 474 -25.71 1.91 -3.30
CA ILE A 474 -26.34 1.38 -4.53
C ILE A 474 -27.41 2.31 -5.11
N CYS A 475 -28.16 3.02 -4.26
CA CYS A 475 -29.15 3.99 -4.70
C CYS A 475 -28.53 5.22 -5.39
N GLU A 476 -27.36 5.67 -4.92
CA GLU A 476 -26.59 6.76 -5.53
C GLU A 476 -25.95 6.32 -6.86
N ASN A 477 -25.46 5.08 -6.92
CA ASN A 477 -24.87 4.49 -8.11
C ASN A 477 -25.90 4.30 -9.24
N ARG A 478 -27.09 3.79 -8.90
CA ARG A 478 -28.16 3.49 -9.86
C ARG A 478 -29.07 4.68 -10.17
N CYS A 479 -28.83 5.83 -9.54
CA CYS A 479 -29.63 7.03 -9.80
C CYS A 479 -29.54 7.43 -11.28
N PRO A 480 -30.67 7.58 -12.00
CA PRO A 480 -30.68 7.93 -13.42
C PRO A 480 -30.24 9.37 -13.71
N VAL A 481 -30.09 10.20 -12.67
CA VAL A 481 -29.56 11.57 -12.79
C VAL A 481 -28.04 11.49 -12.93
N VAL A 482 -27.53 11.83 -14.13
CA VAL A 482 -26.15 11.57 -14.56
C VAL A 482 -25.13 12.51 -13.92
N ASP A 483 -25.46 13.77 -13.69
CA ASP A 483 -24.52 14.78 -13.16
C ASP A 483 -24.25 14.56 -11.65
N HIS A 484 -25.00 15.19 -10.75
CA HIS A 484 -25.04 14.82 -9.34
C HIS A 484 -26.31 14.04 -9.08
N ALA A 485 -26.13 12.82 -8.59
CA ALA A 485 -27.22 11.94 -8.18
C ALA A 485 -28.19 12.67 -7.25
N ALA A 486 -29.48 12.43 -7.48
CA ALA A 486 -30.55 12.96 -6.65
C ALA A 486 -30.60 12.33 -5.24
N ILE A 487 -29.93 11.20 -5.03
CA ILE A 487 -29.74 10.57 -3.73
C ILE A 487 -28.24 10.34 -3.52
N ARG A 488 -27.73 10.72 -2.34
CA ARG A 488 -26.31 10.64 -2.00
C ARG A 488 -26.11 10.07 -0.62
N VAL A 489 -25.07 9.26 -0.45
CA VAL A 489 -24.68 8.74 0.86
C VAL A 489 -23.61 9.64 1.48
N THR A 490 -23.72 9.87 2.78
CA THR A 490 -22.69 10.51 3.59
C THR A 490 -22.30 9.61 4.76
N SER A 491 -21.15 9.85 5.38
CA SER A 491 -20.64 9.07 6.51
C SER A 491 -21.47 9.17 7.80
N VAL A 492 -22.50 10.02 7.85
CA VAL A 492 -23.30 10.22 9.08
C VAL A 492 -24.06 8.95 9.46
N GLY A 493 -24.01 8.62 10.75
CA GLY A 493 -24.60 7.43 11.34
C GLY A 493 -23.80 6.15 11.12
N GLU A 494 -22.54 6.24 10.68
CA GLU A 494 -21.66 5.07 10.53
C GLU A 494 -21.39 4.36 11.87
N SER A 495 -21.33 3.02 11.85
CA SER A 495 -21.12 2.21 13.06
C SER A 495 -19.74 2.39 13.70
N ARG A 496 -18.76 2.92 12.97
CA ARG A 496 -17.38 3.07 13.46
C ARG A 496 -17.13 4.37 14.21
N SER A 497 -18.06 5.32 14.16
CA SER A 497 -17.92 6.64 14.78
C SER A 497 -19.01 6.84 15.82
N GLU A 498 -18.59 7.16 17.04
CA GLU A 498 -19.52 7.49 18.12
C GLU A 498 -20.06 8.93 18.00
N THR A 499 -19.32 9.80 17.31
CA THR A 499 -19.59 11.24 17.20
C THR A 499 -20.36 11.60 15.93
N ASN A 500 -20.16 10.86 14.83
CA ASN A 500 -20.75 11.19 13.52
C ASN A 500 -22.16 10.63 13.41
N LYS A 501 -23.10 11.23 14.15
CA LYS A 501 -24.48 10.75 14.27
C LYS A 501 -25.48 11.88 14.06
N MET A 502 -26.72 11.51 13.73
CA MET A 502 -27.83 12.47 13.73
C MET A 502 -28.17 12.84 15.17
N LEU A 503 -28.12 14.13 15.49
CA LEU A 503 -28.36 14.64 16.85
C LEU A 503 -29.82 14.57 17.27
N LEU A 504 -30.73 14.65 16.29
CA LEU A 504 -32.17 14.54 16.49
C LEU A 504 -32.65 13.25 15.82
N LYS A 505 -33.42 12.46 16.57
CA LYS A 505 -34.13 11.29 16.06
C LYS A 505 -35.60 11.63 15.90
N ARG A 506 -36.22 11.02 14.89
CA ARG A 506 -37.64 11.18 14.58
C ARG A 506 -38.50 10.39 15.55
#